data_AF-A0A378N0G2-F1
#
_entry.id   AF-A0A378N0G2-F1
#
_cell.length_a   1.000
_cell.length_b   1.000
_cell.length_c   1.000
_cell.angle_alpha   90.00
_cell.angle_beta   90.00
_cell.angle_gamma   90.00
#
_symmetry.space_group_name_H-M   'P 1'
#
loop_
_entity.id
_entity.type
_entity.pdbx_description
1 polymer ?
#
loop_
_entity_poly.entity_id
_entity_poly.type
_entity_poly.pdbx_seq_one_letter_code
_entity_poly.pdbx_strand_id
1 'polypeptide(L)' 'MLAEPNGKFITARKDPELYRLAAFPIATGVMITHTSGQKCVALYQDFVEEQSSEVWGTHFNAKWRQKRSING' A
#
# COMPACT_ATOMS: atom_id res chain seq x y z
N MET A 1 1.26 -0.62 6.75
CA MET A 1 -0.16 -0.89 7.08
C MET A 1 -0.91 -1.06 5.77
N LEU A 2 -1.81 -2.04 5.66
CA LEU A 2 -2.61 -2.27 4.44
C LEU A 2 -4.08 -2.01 4.76
N ALA A 3 -4.81 -1.37 3.85
CA ALA A 3 -6.22 -1.09 3.98
C ALA A 3 -6.96 -1.43 2.68
N GLU A 4 -8.22 -1.86 2.82
CA GLU A 4 -9.16 -1.94 1.71
C GLU A 4 -9.50 -0.52 1.20
N PRO A 5 -9.99 -0.37 -0.04
CA PRO A 5 -10.41 0.93 -0.58
C PRO A 5 -11.51 1.65 0.23
N ASN A 6 -12.26 0.92 1.05
CA ASN A 6 -13.26 1.46 1.96
C ASN A 6 -12.67 1.97 3.31
N GLY A 7 -11.34 1.98 3.45
CA GLY A 7 -10.64 2.43 4.66
C GLY A 7 -10.48 1.36 5.76
N LYS A 8 -11.00 0.14 5.55
CA LYS A 8 -10.88 -0.95 6.54
C LYS A 8 -9.47 -1.52 6.55
N PHE A 9 -8.85 -1.53 7.74
CA PHE A 9 -7.52 -2.11 7.90
C PHE A 9 -7.49 -3.63 7.79
N ILE A 10 -6.51 -4.10 7.02
CA ILE A 10 -6.11 -5.49 6.95
C ILE A 10 -4.99 -5.68 7.98
N THR A 11 -5.18 -6.64 8.86
CA THR A 11 -4.24 -6.95 9.94
C THR A 11 -3.74 -8.37 9.77
N ALA A 12 -2.49 -8.64 10.13
CA ALA A 12 -1.92 -9.98 10.04
C ALA A 12 -2.67 -11.02 10.91
N ARG A 13 -3.43 -10.56 11.92
CA ARG A 13 -4.34 -11.42 12.70
C ARG A 13 -5.54 -11.91 11.89
N LYS A 14 -6.04 -11.11 10.94
CA LYS A 14 -7.19 -11.45 10.09
C LYS A 14 -6.76 -12.13 8.80
N ASP A 15 -5.59 -11.78 8.28
CA ASP A 15 -5.01 -12.37 7.08
C ASP A 15 -3.55 -12.77 7.34
N PRO A 16 -3.29 -14.08 7.59
CA PRO A 16 -1.95 -14.58 7.86
C PRO A 16 -0.96 -14.40 6.70
N GLU A 17 -1.42 -14.10 5.48
CA GLU A 17 -0.55 -13.84 4.34
C GLU A 17 0.39 -12.65 4.60
N LEU A 18 -0.04 -11.69 5.42
CA LEU A 18 0.79 -10.54 5.78
C LEU A 18 2.08 -10.94 6.52
N TYR A 19 2.14 -12.10 7.19
CA TYR A 19 3.37 -12.58 7.82
C TYR A 19 4.41 -13.11 6.82
N ARG A 20 3.99 -13.42 5.60
CA ARG A 20 4.90 -13.88 4.54
C ARG A 20 5.45 -12.74 3.71
N LEU A 21 5.05 -11.51 3.99
CA LEU A 21 5.52 -10.30 3.32
C LEU A 21 6.60 -9.59 4.15
N ALA A 22 7.68 -9.20 3.49
CA ALA A 22 8.67 -8.27 4.03
C ALA A 22 8.72 -7.01 3.15
N ALA A 23 8.94 -5.85 3.77
CA ALA A 23 8.98 -4.56 3.09
C ALA A 23 10.33 -3.87 3.38
N PHE A 24 11.04 -3.52 2.32
CA PHE A 24 12.36 -2.89 2.39
C PHE A 24 12.30 -1.52 1.73
N PRO A 25 12.55 -0.42 2.47
CA PRO A 25 12.70 0.89 1.87
C PRO A 25 13.87 0.90 0.88
N ILE A 26 13.66 1.50 -0.28
CA ILE A 26 14.68 1.77 -1.29
C ILE A 26 14.59 3.25 -1.70
N ALA A 27 15.61 3.78 -2.39
CA ALA A 27 15.66 5.20 -2.73
C ALA A 27 14.41 5.70 -3.50
N THR A 28 13.78 4.84 -4.31
CA THR A 28 12.65 5.20 -5.17
C THR A 28 11.29 4.74 -4.65
N GLY A 29 11.23 4.02 -3.52
CA GLY A 29 9.99 3.39 -3.09
C GLY A 29 10.16 2.34 -2.00
N VAL A 30 9.28 1.35 -2.02
CA VAL A 30 9.31 0.19 -1.12
C VAL A 30 9.31 -1.09 -1.94
N MET A 31 10.35 -1.91 -1.76
CA MET A 31 10.37 -3.27 -2.31
C MET A 31 9.64 -4.20 -1.35
N ILE A 32 8.62 -4.90 -1.86
CA ILE A 32 7.82 -5.86 -1.12
C ILE A 32 8.19 -7.24 -1.63
N THR A 33 8.56 -8.14 -0.72
CA THR A 33 8.97 -9.51 -1.05
C THR A 33 8.09 -10.50 -0.31
N HIS A 34 7.65 -11.54 -0.99
CA HIS A 34 6.96 -12.68 -0.39
C HIS A 34 7.93 -13.84 -0.16
N THR A 35 7.69 -14.69 0.84
CA THR A 35 8.56 -15.85 1.14
C THR A 35 8.63 -16.89 0.00
N SER A 36 7.69 -16.86 -0.96
CA SER A 36 7.78 -17.65 -2.21
C SER A 36 8.89 -17.18 -3.15
N GLY A 37 9.49 -16.01 -2.89
CA GLY A 37 10.48 -15.37 -3.76
C GLY A 37 9.87 -14.33 -4.72
N GLN A 38 8.55 -14.22 -4.80
CA GLN A 38 7.89 -13.15 -5.57
C GLN A 38 8.20 -11.78 -4.99
N LYS A 39 8.32 -10.77 -5.86
CA LYS A 39 8.66 -9.40 -5.48
C LYS A 39 7.86 -8.40 -6.29
N CYS A 40 7.56 -7.26 -5.69
CA CYS A 40 7.06 -6.09 -6.38
C CYS A 40 7.65 -4.81 -5.75
N VAL A 41 7.53 -3.69 -6.45
CA VAL A 41 8.00 -2.38 -5.98
C VAL A 41 6.86 -1.40 -6.05
N ALA A 42 6.58 -0.71 -4.94
CA ALA A 42 5.71 0.45 -4.90
C ALA A 42 6.59 1.71 -5.01
N LEU A 43 6.58 2.35 -6.18
CA LEU A 43 7.38 3.56 -6.44
C LEU A 43 6.71 4.80 -5.88
N TYR A 44 7.46 5.70 -5.23
CA TYR A 44 6.89 6.93 -4.67
C TYR A 44 6.26 7.84 -5.74
N GLN A 45 6.87 7.90 -6.93
CA GLN A 45 6.39 8.70 -8.05
C GLN A 45 5.00 8.28 -8.57
N ASP A 46 4.54 7.07 -8.28
CA ASP A 46 3.23 6.60 -8.71
C ASP A 46 2.10 7.25 -7.87
N PHE A 47 2.41 7.80 -6.69
CA PHE A 47 1.45 8.36 -5.73
C PHE A 47 1.32 9.88 -5.86
N VAL A 48 0.58 10.33 -6.88
CA VAL A 48 0.47 11.76 -7.24
C VAL A 48 -0.81 12.44 -6.74
N GLU A 49 -1.88 11.67 -6.47
CA GLU A 49 -3.17 12.22 -6.05
C GLU A 49 -3.19 12.48 -4.54
N GLU A 50 -3.85 13.55 -4.09
CA GLU A 50 -4.11 13.77 -2.66
C GLU A 50 -5.57 13.44 -2.34
N GLN A 51 -5.79 12.64 -1.30
CA GLN A 51 -7.13 12.36 -0.79
C GLN A 51 -7.13 12.40 0.73
N SER A 52 -8.22 12.92 1.30
CA SER A 52 -8.43 12.89 2.76
C SER A 52 -8.53 11.44 3.23
N SER A 53 -7.89 11.13 4.34
CA SER A 53 -7.90 9.81 4.96
C SER A 53 -7.98 9.94 6.47
N GLU A 54 -8.60 8.96 7.11
CA GLU A 54 -8.78 8.93 8.56
C GLU A 54 -8.30 7.60 9.13
N VAL A 55 -7.51 7.66 10.21
CA VAL A 55 -7.11 6.51 11.01
C VAL A 55 -7.30 6.83 12.48
N TRP A 56 -8.15 6.05 13.16
CA TRP A 56 -8.45 6.21 14.60
C TRP A 56 -8.82 7.65 14.98
N GLY A 57 -9.66 8.34 14.20
CA GLY A 57 -10.04 9.74 14.44
C GLY A 57 -9.05 10.79 13.93
N THR A 58 -7.84 10.38 13.53
CA THR A 58 -6.82 11.30 12.99
C THR A 58 -6.99 11.46 11.48
N HIS A 59 -7.27 12.68 11.05
CA HIS A 59 -7.42 13.02 9.64
C HIS A 59 -6.09 13.53 9.05
N PHE A 60 -5.73 13.07 7.86
CA PHE A 60 -4.55 13.53 7.13
C PHE A 60 -4.76 13.40 5.62
N ASN A 61 -4.00 14.18 4.84
CA ASN A 61 -3.97 14.05 3.40
C ASN A 61 -3.01 12.91 3.02
N ALA A 62 -3.55 11.83 2.48
CA ALA A 62 -2.77 10.71 1.97
C ALA A 62 -2.46 10.92 0.48
N LYS A 63 -1.27 10.48 0.05
CA LYS A 63 -0.93 10.38 -1.37
C LYS A 63 -1.41 9.05 -1.93
N TRP A 64 -2.23 9.10 -2.97
CA TRP A 64 -2.82 7.93 -3.64
C TRP A 64 -2.22 7.73 -5.02
N ARG A 65 -2.11 6.46 -5.41
CA ARG A 65 -1.64 6.09 -6.75
C ARG A 65 -2.65 6.53 -7.79
N GLN A 66 -2.18 7.14 -8.87
CA GLN A 66 -3.05 7.46 -10.00
C GLN A 66 -3.70 6.19 -10.53
N LYS A 67 -5.04 6.17 -10.60
CA LYS A 67 -5.74 5.07 -11.28
C LYS A 67 -5.35 5.11 -12.75
N ARG A 68 -4.61 4.10 -13.22
CA ARG A 68 -4.37 3.93 -14.66
C ARG A 68 -5.73 3.67 -15.31
N SER A 69 -6.19 4.56 -16.17
CA SER A 69 -7.28 4.27 -17.10
C SER A 69 -6.79 3.13 -17.99
N ILE A 70 -7.29 1.93 -17.76
CA ILE A 70 -7.21 0.85 -18.74
C ILE A 70 -8.19 1.22 -19.85
N ASN A 71 -7.69 1.95 -20.85
CA ASN A 71 -8.37 2.02 -22.14
C ASN A 71 -8.23 0.62 -22.75
N GLY A 72 -9.35 -0.08 -22.86
CA GLY A 72 -9.46 -1.36 -23.57
C GLY A 72 -9.29 -1.22 -25.07
#